data_AF-Q54SN8-F1
#
_entry.id   AF-Q54SN8-F1
#
_cell.length_a   1.000
_cell.length_b   1.000
_cell.length_c   1.000
_cell.angle_alpha   90.00
_cell.angle_beta   90.00
_cell.angle_gamma   90.00
#
_symmetry.space_group_name_H-M   'P 1'
#
loop_
_entity.id
_entity.type
_entity.pdbx_description
1 polymer ?
#
loop_
_entity_poly.entity_id
_entity_poly.type
_entity_poly.pdbx_seq_one_letter_code
_entity_poly.pdbx_strand_id
1 'polypeptide(L)'
;MKSKEKAFENFFILERLVSNLNEKNIPFLIAGDINHNRIQIKEKLGNEISFANDKDIETTIGKNSIDHIMFSSHSKSLYFKVLKNAITSSEKAKINHYAIRSTFNIKKGTELNN
;
A
#
# COMPACT_ATOMS: atom_id res chain seq x y z
N MET A 1 -25.33 6.01 5.19
CA MET A 1 -24.79 6.53 3.92
C MET A 1 -23.38 7.13 4.03
N LYS A 2 -23.03 7.85 5.10
CA LYS A 2 -21.74 8.56 5.25
C LYS A 2 -20.44 7.74 5.11
N SER A 3 -20.43 6.42 5.37
CA SER A 3 -19.19 5.63 5.35
C SER A 3 -18.73 5.23 3.95
N LYS A 4 -19.67 4.94 3.04
CA LYS A 4 -19.35 4.57 1.65
C LYS A 4 -18.81 5.76 0.85
N GLU A 5 -19.37 6.95 1.08
CA GLU A 5 -18.92 8.20 0.45
C GLU A 5 -17.48 8.53 0.83
N LYS A 6 -17.12 8.43 2.12
CA LYS A 6 -15.76 8.66 2.60
C LYS A 6 -14.73 7.69 2.01
N ALA A 7 -15.08 6.40 1.90
CA ALA A 7 -14.20 5.42 1.29
C ALA A 7 -13.93 5.72 -0.20
N PHE A 8 -14.97 6.15 -0.93
CA PHE A 8 -14.86 6.56 -2.32
C PHE A 8 -13.98 7.80 -2.48
N GLU A 9 -14.16 8.81 -1.63
CA GLU A 9 -13.34 10.03 -1.62
C GLU A 9 -11.86 9.74 -1.35
N ASN A 10 -11.55 8.87 -0.37
CA ASN A 10 -10.17 8.48 -0.07
C ASN A 10 -9.51 7.76 -1.26
N PHE A 11 -10.25 6.89 -1.96
CA PHE A 11 -9.72 6.23 -3.16
C PHE A 11 -9.49 7.21 -4.31
N PHE A 12 -10.38 8.17 -4.50
CA PHE A 12 -10.22 9.21 -5.51
C PHE A 12 -8.96 10.06 -5.27
N ILE A 13 -8.66 10.37 -4.01
CA ILE A 13 -7.41 11.07 -3.64
C ILE A 13 -6.19 10.20 -3.96
N LEU A 14 -6.24 8.90 -3.62
CA LEU A 14 -5.16 7.96 -3.91
C LEU A 14 -4.93 7.80 -5.42
N GLU A 15 -6.00 7.68 -6.20
CA GLU A 15 -5.97 7.60 -7.66
C GLU A 15 -5.33 8.83 -8.28
N ARG A 16 -5.81 10.03 -7.92
CA ARG A 16 -5.21 11.28 -8.40
C ARG A 16 -3.74 11.43 -8.01
N LEU A 17 -3.37 11.04 -6.79
CA LEU A 17 -1.98 11.06 -6.35
C LEU A 17 -1.11 10.15 -7.21
N VAL A 18 -1.52 8.90 -7.40
CA VAL A 18 -0.77 7.90 -8.19
C VAL A 18 -0.66 8.33 -9.66
N SER A 19 -1.76 8.77 -10.27
CA SER A 19 -1.77 9.28 -11.64
C SER A 19 -0.81 10.47 -11.81
N ASN A 20 -0.85 11.47 -10.92
CA ASN A 20 0.03 12.64 -11.00
C ASN A 20 1.51 12.27 -10.82
N LEU A 21 1.82 11.33 -9.93
CA LEU A 21 3.19 10.88 -9.72
C LEU A 21 3.71 10.09 -10.92
N ASN A 22 2.86 9.26 -11.53
CA ASN A 22 3.19 8.52 -12.76
C ASN A 22 3.39 9.48 -13.95
N GLU A 23 2.51 10.46 -14.14
CA GLU A 23 2.61 11.47 -15.22
C GLU A 23 3.93 12.25 -15.13
N LYS A 24 4.33 12.64 -13.92
CA LYS A 24 5.59 13.35 -13.67
C LYS A 24 6.82 12.46 -13.59
N ASN A 25 6.65 11.16 -13.82
CA ASN A 25 7.72 10.16 -13.73
C ASN A 25 8.44 10.14 -12.36
N ILE A 26 7.71 10.39 -11.26
CA ILE A 26 8.27 10.48 -9.91
C ILE A 26 8.27 9.10 -9.25
N PRO A 27 9.43 8.57 -8.80
CA PRO A 27 9.47 7.35 -8.00
C PRO A 27 8.74 7.52 -6.67
N PHE A 28 7.83 6.60 -6.36
CA PHE A 28 7.10 6.62 -5.09
C PHE A 28 6.97 5.24 -4.44
N LEU A 29 6.75 5.30 -3.13
CA LEU A 29 6.30 4.21 -2.28
C LEU A 29 5.17 4.73 -1.39
N ILE A 30 4.06 3.99 -1.34
CA ILE A 30 2.91 4.28 -0.50
C ILE A 30 2.74 3.09 0.45
N ALA A 31 2.73 3.33 1.76
CA ALA A 31 2.60 2.29 2.76
C ALA A 31 1.62 2.71 3.86
N GLY A 32 0.78 1.77 4.31
CA GLY A 32 -0.14 2.00 5.41
C GLY A 32 -1.39 1.12 5.35
N ASP A 33 -2.31 1.38 6.27
CA ASP A 33 -3.65 0.79 6.29
C ASP A 33 -4.55 1.49 5.25
N ILE A 34 -4.90 0.79 4.19
CA ILE A 34 -5.79 1.26 3.12
C ILE A 34 -7.24 0.79 3.36
N ASN A 35 -7.46 -0.04 4.39
CA ASN A 35 -8.74 -0.63 4.77
C ASN A 35 -9.48 -1.36 3.63
N HIS A 36 -8.73 -1.84 2.63
CA HIS A 36 -9.20 -2.58 1.45
C HIS A 36 -8.15 -3.61 1.06
N ASN A 37 -8.57 -4.74 0.50
CA ASN A 37 -7.65 -5.74 -0.01
C ASN A 37 -7.08 -5.35 -1.39
N ARG A 38 -6.08 -6.09 -1.88
CA ARG A 38 -5.42 -5.74 -3.13
C ARG A 38 -6.37 -5.80 -4.33
N ILE A 39 -7.28 -6.77 -4.35
CA ILE A 39 -8.23 -6.92 -5.46
C ILE A 39 -9.09 -5.65 -5.57
N GLN A 40 -9.64 -5.19 -4.45
CA GLN A 40 -10.44 -3.95 -4.38
C GLN A 40 -9.63 -2.72 -4.81
N ILE A 41 -8.36 -2.62 -4.40
CA ILE A 41 -7.50 -1.50 -4.80
C ILE A 41 -7.22 -1.56 -6.32
N LYS A 42 -6.94 -2.73 -6.88
CA LYS A 42 -6.70 -2.91 -8.33
C LYS A 42 -7.94 -2.61 -9.17
N GLU A 43 -9.14 -2.99 -8.70
CA GLU A 43 -10.39 -2.65 -9.38
C GLU A 43 -10.63 -1.14 -9.46
N LYS A 44 -10.04 -0.36 -8.53
CA LYS A 44 -10.18 1.09 -8.46
C LYS A 44 -9.06 1.85 -9.16
N LEU A 45 -7.81 1.43 -8.98
CA LEU A 45 -6.60 2.11 -9.50
C LEU A 45 -6.06 1.48 -10.80
N GLY A 46 -6.65 0.37 -11.26
CA GLY A 46 -6.14 -0.38 -12.40
C GLY A 46 -4.71 -0.92 -12.18
N ASN A 47 -3.89 -0.81 -13.21
CA ASN A 47 -2.50 -1.31 -13.22
C ASN A 47 -1.46 -0.20 -12.99
N GLU A 48 -1.88 0.97 -12.50
CA GLU A 48 -0.99 2.13 -12.29
C GLU A 48 -0.03 1.97 -11.11
N ILE A 49 -0.23 0.93 -10.29
CA ILE A 49 0.51 0.71 -9.05
C ILE A 49 0.91 -0.76 -8.86
N SER A 50 2.13 -0.98 -8.40
CA SER A 50 2.65 -2.30 -8.04
C SER A 50 2.54 -2.56 -6.55
N PHE A 51 2.37 -3.82 -6.15
CA PHE A 51 2.27 -4.25 -4.75
C PHE A 51 3.54 -5.00 -4.32
N ALA A 52 3.95 -4.84 -3.07
CA ALA A 52 5.14 -5.51 -2.52
C ALA A 52 4.97 -7.03 -2.38
N ASN A 53 3.72 -7.52 -2.47
CA ASN A 53 3.28 -8.91 -2.37
C ASN A 53 2.35 -9.30 -3.53
N ASP A 54 2.34 -10.59 -3.87
CA ASP A 54 1.65 -11.19 -5.01
C ASP A 54 0.30 -11.86 -4.68
N LYS A 55 -0.02 -12.06 -3.39
CA LYS A 55 -1.34 -12.44 -2.85
C LYS A 55 -1.84 -11.53 -1.72
N ASP A 56 -3.13 -11.55 -1.40
CA ASP A 56 -3.63 -10.92 -0.16
C ASP A 56 -3.03 -11.68 1.04
N ILE A 57 -2.30 -10.97 1.90
CA ILE A 57 -1.61 -11.53 3.06
C ILE A 57 -2.25 -10.95 4.32
N GLU A 58 -2.54 -11.79 5.32
CA GLU A 58 -3.07 -11.36 6.61
C GLU A 58 -2.14 -10.32 7.28
N THR A 59 -2.66 -9.11 7.48
CA THR A 59 -1.96 -8.00 8.15
C THR A 59 -2.61 -7.62 9.47
N THR A 60 -3.69 -8.29 9.88
CA THR A 60 -4.37 -8.04 11.16
C THR A 60 -4.64 -9.33 11.92
N ILE A 61 -4.84 -9.21 13.24
CA ILE A 61 -5.29 -10.32 14.11
C ILE A 61 -6.64 -10.89 13.62
N GLY A 62 -7.50 -10.05 13.05
CA GLY A 62 -8.79 -10.45 12.46
C GLY A 62 -8.69 -11.15 11.09
N LYS A 63 -7.48 -11.51 10.63
CA LYS A 63 -7.21 -12.17 9.33
C LYS A 63 -7.60 -11.34 8.10
N ASN A 64 -7.65 -10.01 8.24
CA ASN A 64 -7.83 -9.11 7.09
C ASN A 64 -6.48 -8.80 6.42
N SER A 65 -6.52 -8.49 5.11
CA SER A 65 -5.38 -7.98 4.33
C SER A 65 -5.68 -6.55 3.90
N ILE A 66 -5.31 -5.59 4.75
CA ILE A 66 -5.68 -4.17 4.56
C ILE A 66 -4.48 -3.22 4.66
N ASP A 67 -3.36 -3.69 5.20
CA ASP A 67 -2.11 -2.96 5.22
C ASP A 67 -1.28 -3.33 4.00
N HIS A 68 -0.88 -2.33 3.22
CA HIS A 68 -0.17 -2.55 1.96
C HIS A 68 1.12 -1.74 1.89
N ILE A 69 2.08 -2.26 1.13
CA ILE A 69 3.18 -1.45 0.59
C ILE A 69 3.05 -1.50 -0.92
N MET A 70 2.92 -0.34 -1.53
CA MET A 70 2.71 -0.15 -2.95
C MET A 70 3.79 0.76 -3.52
N PHE A 71 4.14 0.62 -4.79
CA PHE A 71 5.27 1.33 -5.39
C PHE A 71 5.09 1.56 -6.89
N SER A 72 5.79 2.57 -7.40
CA SER A 72 5.88 2.89 -8.84
C SER A 72 6.75 1.89 -9.62
N SER A 73 6.62 1.87 -10.94
CA SER A 73 7.41 1.02 -11.86
C SER A 73 8.93 1.20 -11.78
N HIS A 74 9.40 2.26 -11.12
CA HIS A 74 10.80 2.57 -10.81
C HIS A 74 11.43 1.63 -9.78
N SER A 75 10.62 0.90 -9.02
CA SER A 75 11.08 0.02 -7.96
C SER A 75 10.75 -1.43 -8.27
N LYS A 76 11.52 -2.36 -7.69
CA LYS A 76 11.20 -3.78 -7.65
C LYS A 76 11.26 -4.27 -6.20
N SER A 77 10.17 -4.86 -5.71
CA SER A 77 10.17 -5.56 -4.42
C SER A 77 11.07 -6.80 -4.51
N LEU A 78 12.02 -6.92 -3.60
CA LEU A 78 12.93 -8.07 -3.46
C LEU A 78 12.45 -9.04 -2.38
N TYR A 79 11.79 -8.51 -1.34
CA TYR A 79 11.40 -9.27 -0.17
C TYR A 79 10.20 -8.60 0.50
N PHE A 80 9.23 -9.39 0.96
CA PHE A 80 8.11 -8.93 1.77
C PHE A 80 7.88 -9.88 2.94
N LYS A 81 7.59 -9.34 4.14
CA LYS A 81 7.25 -10.15 5.32
C LYS A 81 6.27 -9.41 6.23
N VAL A 82 5.37 -10.18 6.83
CA VAL A 82 4.53 -9.78 7.97
C VAL A 82 5.23 -10.13 9.28
N LEU A 83 5.38 -9.15 10.17
CA LEU A 83 6.03 -9.26 11.46
C LEU A 83 4.99 -9.49 12.56
N LYS A 84 4.46 -10.72 12.67
CA LYS A 84 3.40 -11.06 13.64
C LYS A 84 3.80 -10.85 15.10
N ASN A 85 5.10 -10.87 15.41
CA ASN A 85 5.65 -10.70 16.76
C ASN A 85 5.96 -9.24 17.13
N ALA A 86 5.79 -8.29 16.20
CA ALA A 86 6.09 -6.87 16.43
C ALA A 86 4.92 -6.09 17.04
N ILE A 87 3.92 -6.78 17.59
CA ILE A 87 2.77 -6.16 18.25
C ILE A 87 3.14 -5.84 19.70
N THR A 88 3.45 -4.58 19.99
CA THR A 88 3.44 -4.06 21.35
C THR A 88 2.02 -3.60 21.70
N SER A 89 1.19 -4.53 22.17
CA SER A 89 -0.08 -4.15 22.79
C SER A 89 0.17 -3.66 24.21
N SER A 90 -0.43 -2.53 24.59
CA SER A 90 -0.58 -2.14 26.00
C SER A 90 -2.05 -2.24 26.40
N GLU A 91 -2.35 -2.24 27.70
CA GLU A 91 -3.74 -2.17 28.17
C GLU A 91 -4.51 -0.98 27.59
N LYS A 92 -3.80 0.12 27.28
CA LYS A 92 -4.36 1.36 26.73
C LYS A 92 -4.40 1.40 25.20
N ALA A 93 -3.70 0.50 24.50
CA ALA A 93 -3.65 0.45 23.05
C ALA A 93 -3.50 -1.00 22.57
N LYS A 94 -4.62 -1.61 22.16
CA LYS A 94 -4.62 -2.91 21.50
C LYS A 94 -4.28 -2.70 20.02
N ILE A 95 -3.02 -2.92 19.67
CA ILE A 95 -2.60 -2.97 18.28
C ILE A 95 -3.07 -4.30 17.69
N ASN A 96 -4.06 -4.26 16.80
CA ASN A 96 -4.60 -5.43 16.08
C ASN A 96 -4.02 -5.60 14.66
N HIS A 97 -3.01 -4.78 14.31
CA HIS A 97 -2.30 -4.83 13.03
C HIS A 97 -0.89 -5.41 13.23
N TYR A 98 -0.44 -6.22 12.28
CA TYR A 98 0.92 -6.69 12.16
C TYR A 98 1.74 -5.67 11.37
N ALA A 99 2.95 -5.35 11.82
CA ALA A 99 3.86 -4.57 11.01
C ALA A 99 4.24 -5.34 9.72
N ILE A 100 4.32 -4.64 8.60
CA ILE A 100 4.76 -5.21 7.32
C ILE A 100 6.08 -4.57 6.90
N ARG A 101 6.95 -5.38 6.30
CA ARG A 101 8.28 -4.95 5.84
C ARG A 101 8.48 -5.37 4.40
N SER A 102 9.05 -4.47 3.60
CA SER A 102 9.52 -4.79 2.27
C SER A 102 10.92 -4.24 2.02
N THR A 103 11.68 -4.91 1.15
CA THR A 103 12.99 -4.45 0.65
C THR A 103 12.87 -4.21 -0.84
N PHE A 104 13.38 -3.08 -1.32
CA PHE A 104 13.27 -2.66 -2.71
C PHE A 104 14.63 -2.46 -3.36
N ASN A 105 14.71 -2.71 -4.66
CA ASN A 105 15.73 -2.15 -5.52
C ASN A 105 15.13 -1.01 -6.33
N ILE A 106 15.76 0.16 -6.33
CA ILE A 106 15.36 1.30 -7.14
C ILE A 106 16.14 1.23 -8.46
N LYS A 107 15.45 1.26 -9.59
CA LYS A 107 16.10 1.31 -10.91
C LYS A 107 16.88 2.63 -11.01
N LYS A 108 18.21 2.53 -11.12
CA LYS A 108 19.06 3.70 -11.39
C LYS A 108 18.70 4.31 -12.76
N GLY A 109 18.70 5.64 -12.86
CA GLY A 109 18.56 6.35 -14.13
C GLY A 109 17.13 6.71 -14.53
N THR A 110 16.22 6.91 -13.58
CA THR A 110 14.92 7.52 -13.91
C THR A 110 15.14 9.01 -14.14
N GLU A 111 15.14 9.45 -15.41
CA GLU A 111 15.09 10.87 -15.74
C GLU A 111 13.73 11.42 -15.27
N LEU A 112 13.73 12.30 -14.27
CA LEU A 112 12.52 12.98 -13.83
C LEU A 112 12.10 13.97 -14.92
N ASN A 113 10.83 13.93 -15.33
CA ASN A 113 10.30 14.93 -16.24
C ASN A 113 10.11 16.23 -15.45
N ASN A 114 10.95 17.24 -15.72
CA ASN A 114 10.75 18.61 -15.23
C ASN A 114 9.82 19.38 -16.17
#